data_AF-A0A8C1XJN8-F1
#
_entry.id   AF-A0A8C1XJN8-F1
#
_cell.length_a   1.000
_cell.length_b   1.000
_cell.length_c   1.000
_cell.angle_alpha   90.00
_cell.angle_beta   90.00
_cell.angle_gamma   90.00
#
_symmetry.space_group_name_H-M   'P 1'
#
loop_
_entity.id
_entity.type
_entity.pdbx_description
1 polymer ?
#
loop_
_entity_poly.entity_id
_entity_poly.type
_entity_poly.pdbx_seq_one_letter_code
_entity_poly.pdbx_strand_id
1 'polypeptide(L)'
;MFIFFCLSLWSGVFGDVAVKSVSVMEGESVTLNIDVNTVETDETDDQIKWRFRHNILIALMYRQSGKKTVHGDVLDGRFRGRLELDQTGSLTITDTRTTDSGLYEVMNTNNILYTFNLTVYARLSVPVISRDCSSSSSSSSKKKKKKKKKKKKKKKKKKKKKKKKKKKKKKKKKKKKKKKKKKKKKKKKKKKKKKKKKKKKKKKKKKKKKKKKKKKKKKKKKKKKKKKKKKKKKKKKKKKKKKKKKKKKKKKKKKKKKKKKKKKKKKKKKKKKKKKKKKKKKKKKKKKKKKKKKKKKKKKKKKKKKKKKKKKKKKKKKKKKKKKKKKKKKKKKKKKKKKKKKKKKKKKKKKKKKKKKKKNS
;
A
#
# COMPACT_ATOMS: atom_id res chain seq x y z
N MET A 1 6.18 59.98 7.89
CA MET A 1 5.53 58.68 7.65
C MET A 1 4.71 58.81 6.39
N PHE A 2 5.03 58.07 5.31
CA PHE A 2 4.24 58.09 4.07
C PHE A 2 4.18 56.70 3.44
N ILE A 3 2.97 56.17 3.29
CA ILE A 3 2.68 54.82 2.80
C ILE A 3 1.85 54.96 1.53
N PHE A 4 2.48 54.81 0.36
CA PHE A 4 1.76 54.77 -0.92
C PHE A 4 1.28 53.34 -1.23
N PHE A 5 0.12 52.98 -0.67
CA PHE A 5 -0.51 51.67 -0.88
C PHE A 5 -1.65 51.77 -1.91
N CYS A 6 -1.28 51.89 -3.19
CA CYS A 6 -2.26 51.93 -4.27
C CYS A 6 -2.82 50.51 -4.54
N LEU A 7 -4.05 50.25 -4.07
CA LEU A 7 -4.83 49.07 -4.40
C LEU A 7 -5.79 49.37 -5.55
N SER A 8 -5.57 48.74 -6.70
CA SER A 8 -6.56 48.68 -7.78
C SER A 8 -7.18 47.28 -7.81
N LEU A 9 -8.40 47.16 -7.29
CA LEU A 9 -9.16 45.91 -7.27
C LEU A 9 -9.91 45.71 -8.60
N TRP A 10 -9.47 44.76 -9.42
CA TRP A 10 -10.35 44.09 -10.38
C TRP A 10 -9.98 42.61 -10.52
N SER A 11 -10.99 41.75 -10.50
CA SER A 11 -10.88 40.30 -10.48
C SER A 11 -11.17 39.71 -11.86
N GLY A 12 -10.23 38.89 -12.37
CA GLY A 12 -10.38 38.21 -13.66
C GLY A 12 -9.68 36.84 -13.65
N VAL A 13 -10.45 35.76 -13.79
CA VAL A 13 -9.96 34.39 -13.59
C VAL A 13 -9.38 33.80 -14.88
N PHE A 14 -8.07 33.98 -15.12
CA PHE A 14 -7.29 32.98 -15.87
C PHE A 14 -5.75 32.99 -15.64
N GLY A 15 -5.31 32.76 -14.40
CA GLY A 15 -4.03 32.11 -14.12
C GLY A 15 -2.71 32.81 -14.51
N ASP A 16 -2.73 34.10 -14.86
CA ASP A 16 -1.52 34.84 -15.20
C ASP A 16 -0.77 35.33 -13.95
N VAL A 17 0.56 35.16 -13.90
CA VAL A 17 1.37 35.47 -12.70
C VAL A 17 1.77 36.94 -12.72
N ALA A 18 0.89 37.78 -12.18
CA ALA A 18 1.04 39.24 -12.13
C ALA A 18 2.45 39.68 -11.67
N VAL A 19 3.04 40.63 -12.40
CA VAL A 19 4.42 41.08 -12.19
C VAL A 19 4.44 42.34 -11.31
N LYS A 20 4.63 42.15 -10.00
CA LYS A 20 4.69 43.22 -8.99
C LYS A 20 5.98 44.04 -9.21
N SER A 21 5.85 45.20 -9.84
CA SER A 21 6.99 46.10 -10.10
C SER A 21 7.32 46.93 -8.86
N VAL A 22 8.62 47.13 -8.60
CA VAL A 22 9.12 47.85 -7.43
C VAL A 22 10.28 48.75 -7.85
N SER A 23 10.29 50.01 -7.40
CA SER A 23 11.35 50.99 -7.67
C SER A 23 11.97 51.50 -6.37
N VAL A 24 13.28 51.74 -6.38
CA VAL A 24 14.08 52.19 -5.24
C VAL A 24 15.31 52.96 -5.74
N MET A 25 15.92 53.85 -4.94
CA MET A 25 17.15 54.54 -5.35
C MET A 25 18.41 53.76 -4.95
N GLU A 26 19.48 53.94 -5.71
CA GLU A 26 20.78 53.32 -5.44
C GLU A 26 21.34 53.79 -4.08
N GLY A 27 21.55 52.82 -3.18
CA GLY A 27 21.91 53.02 -1.78
C GLY A 27 20.85 52.56 -0.77
N GLU A 28 19.57 52.63 -1.12
CA GLU A 28 18.47 52.24 -0.22
C GLU A 28 18.29 50.72 -0.13
N SER A 29 17.59 50.26 0.91
CA SER A 29 17.11 48.88 1.04
C SER A 29 15.74 48.69 0.40
N VAL A 30 15.41 47.46 0.01
CA VAL A 30 14.09 47.10 -0.52
C VAL A 30 13.68 45.71 -0.04
N THR A 31 12.44 45.56 0.41
CA THR A 31 11.86 44.26 0.79
C THR A 31 10.86 43.81 -0.27
N LEU A 32 11.02 42.58 -0.75
CA LEU A 32 10.10 41.96 -1.70
C LEU A 32 9.13 41.07 -0.92
N ASN A 33 8.02 41.67 -0.49
CA ASN A 33 7.03 41.04 0.39
C ASN A 33 6.27 39.90 -0.31
N ILE A 34 6.13 38.74 0.37
CA ILE A 34 5.26 37.64 -0.08
C ILE A 34 3.94 37.69 0.70
N ASP A 35 2.84 37.91 0.00
CA ASP A 35 1.51 38.08 0.59
C ASP A 35 0.86 36.71 0.89
N VAL A 36 1.26 36.11 2.02
CA VAL A 36 1.10 34.68 2.37
C VAL A 36 -0.35 34.14 2.25
N ASN A 37 -1.38 34.96 2.46
CA ASN A 37 -2.78 34.54 2.43
C ASN A 37 -3.31 34.14 1.04
N THR A 38 -2.64 34.53 -0.05
CA THR A 38 -3.21 34.43 -1.42
C THR A 38 -2.84 33.15 -2.20
N VAL A 39 -2.18 32.18 -1.56
CA VAL A 39 -1.83 30.91 -2.21
C VAL A 39 -2.42 29.74 -1.43
N GLU A 40 -3.52 29.18 -1.95
CA GLU A 40 -3.94 27.80 -1.67
C GLU A 40 -2.78 26.85 -1.97
N THR A 41 -1.99 26.55 -0.94
CA THR A 41 -0.77 25.78 -1.09
C THR A 41 -1.06 24.35 -0.67
N ASP A 42 -1.09 23.42 -1.64
CA ASP A 42 -1.03 21.97 -1.38
C ASP A 42 -0.09 21.70 -0.19
N GLU A 43 -0.60 21.06 0.88
CA GLU A 43 0.01 20.97 2.23
C GLU A 43 1.36 20.21 2.32
N THR A 44 2.06 20.03 1.19
CA THR A 44 3.22 19.15 1.02
C THR A 44 4.47 19.86 0.49
N ASP A 45 4.37 21.17 0.23
CA ASP A 45 5.37 21.97 -0.47
C ASP A 45 5.95 23.08 0.43
N ASP A 46 6.82 22.72 1.38
CA ASP A 46 7.31 23.61 2.45
C ASP A 46 8.38 24.66 2.02
N GLN A 47 8.65 24.84 0.73
CA GLN A 47 9.96 25.30 0.26
C GLN A 47 9.96 26.51 -0.71
N ILE A 48 10.00 27.72 -0.12
CA ILE A 48 10.18 28.99 -0.81
C ILE A 48 11.60 29.13 -1.40
N LYS A 49 11.70 29.56 -2.66
CA LYS A 49 12.95 29.81 -3.40
C LYS A 49 12.92 31.15 -4.10
N TRP A 50 13.91 31.98 -3.82
CA TRP A 50 14.14 33.23 -4.54
C TRP A 50 15.15 33.05 -5.67
N ARG A 51 14.77 33.49 -6.87
CA ARG A 51 15.59 33.35 -8.08
C ARG A 51 15.74 34.70 -8.79
N PHE A 52 16.97 35.09 -9.06
CA PHE A 52 17.24 36.25 -9.89
C PHE A 52 17.36 35.88 -11.38
N ARG A 53 16.82 36.73 -12.25
CA ARG A 53 16.85 36.67 -13.72
C ARG A 53 16.69 35.22 -14.25
N HIS A 54 15.52 34.65 -13.99
CA HIS A 54 14.97 33.41 -14.52
C HIS A 54 15.62 32.06 -14.10
N ASN A 55 16.77 32.02 -13.44
CA ASN A 55 17.46 30.73 -13.20
C ASN A 55 18.50 30.71 -12.05
N ILE A 56 18.67 31.80 -11.31
CA ILE A 56 19.79 31.96 -10.36
C ILE A 56 19.24 31.98 -8.94
N LEU A 57 19.25 30.83 -8.25
CA LEU A 57 18.86 30.76 -6.83
C LEU A 57 19.77 31.68 -6.01
N ILE A 58 19.16 32.67 -5.34
CA ILE A 58 19.82 33.68 -4.50
C ILE A 58 19.47 33.52 -3.01
N ALA A 59 18.30 32.98 -2.68
CA ALA A 59 17.93 32.62 -1.32
C ALA A 59 16.94 31.44 -1.31
N LEU A 60 16.85 30.73 -0.18
CA LEU A 60 16.06 29.52 0.00
C LEU A 60 15.64 29.37 1.47
N MET A 61 14.36 29.10 1.71
CA MET A 61 13.80 28.87 3.05
C MET A 61 12.98 27.57 3.10
N TYR A 62 12.80 27.01 4.29
CA TYR A 62 11.88 25.91 4.58
C TYR A 62 10.93 26.36 5.71
N ARG A 63 9.62 26.50 5.45
CA ARG A 63 8.65 27.04 6.42
C ARG A 63 8.67 26.25 7.75
N GLN A 64 8.42 24.94 7.70
CA GLN A 64 8.33 24.04 8.87
C GLN A 64 9.58 23.98 9.79
N SER A 65 10.73 24.53 9.39
CA SER A 65 11.98 24.38 10.17
C SER A 65 12.76 25.68 10.36
N GLY A 66 12.16 26.83 10.02
CA GLY A 66 12.80 28.16 10.07
C GLY A 66 14.07 28.32 9.22
N LYS A 67 14.52 27.28 8.49
CA LYS A 67 15.89 27.19 7.99
C LYS A 67 16.09 28.01 6.72
N LYS A 68 16.45 29.29 6.90
CA LYS A 68 16.90 30.18 5.83
C LYS A 68 18.33 29.88 5.38
N THR A 69 18.58 30.02 4.08
CA THR A 69 19.90 29.88 3.45
C THR A 69 20.04 30.88 2.29
N VAL A 70 20.98 31.81 2.42
CA VAL A 70 21.25 32.87 1.44
C VAL A 70 22.45 32.48 0.56
N HIS A 71 22.50 32.98 -0.68
CA HIS A 71 23.52 32.64 -1.68
C HIS A 71 24.19 33.90 -2.29
N GLY A 72 24.64 34.82 -1.44
CA GLY A 72 25.23 36.10 -1.83
C GLY A 72 26.46 36.01 -2.76
N ASP A 73 27.28 34.96 -2.62
CA ASP A 73 28.47 34.71 -3.47
C ASP A 73 28.13 34.41 -4.94
N VAL A 74 26.85 34.22 -5.28
CA VAL A 74 26.42 33.99 -6.66
C VAL A 74 26.56 35.30 -7.47
N LEU A 75 26.69 35.17 -8.80
CA LEU A 75 26.96 36.29 -9.72
C LEU A 75 28.25 37.09 -9.40
N ASP A 76 29.37 36.39 -9.20
CA ASP A 76 30.70 36.98 -8.89
C ASP A 76 30.70 37.77 -7.56
N GLY A 77 29.88 37.36 -6.58
CA GLY A 77 29.81 38.00 -5.26
C GLY A 77 28.89 39.22 -5.16
N ARG A 78 28.07 39.50 -6.19
CA ARG A 78 27.16 40.65 -6.26
C ARG A 78 26.37 40.88 -4.97
N PHE A 79 25.79 39.81 -4.43
CA PHE A 79 24.81 39.84 -3.35
C PHE A 79 25.41 39.46 -1.99
N ARG A 80 26.75 39.44 -1.90
CA ARG A 80 27.48 39.04 -0.69
C ARG A 80 27.29 40.09 0.41
N GLY A 81 26.68 39.68 1.53
CA GLY A 81 26.37 40.56 2.66
C GLY A 81 25.18 41.50 2.43
N ARG A 82 24.39 41.31 1.37
CA ARG A 82 23.29 42.23 0.98
C ARG A 82 21.95 41.54 0.67
N LEU A 83 21.70 40.38 1.27
CA LEU A 83 20.47 39.63 1.10
C LEU A 83 20.06 39.00 2.42
N GLU A 84 18.85 39.29 2.85
CA GLU A 84 18.27 38.77 4.08
C GLU A 84 16.91 38.13 3.79
N LEU A 85 16.48 37.26 4.70
CA LEU A 85 15.22 36.52 4.59
C LEU A 85 14.47 36.63 5.91
N ASP A 86 13.22 37.06 5.82
CA ASP A 86 12.33 37.21 6.97
C ASP A 86 11.66 35.86 7.31
N GLN A 87 11.00 35.78 8.47
CA GLN A 87 10.31 34.56 8.92
C GLN A 87 9.16 34.17 7.96
N THR A 88 8.49 35.16 7.35
CA THR A 88 7.45 35.00 6.33
C THR A 88 7.99 34.46 5.00
N GLY A 89 9.28 34.66 4.73
CA GLY A 89 9.95 34.31 3.48
C GLY A 89 10.13 35.47 2.49
N SER A 90 9.70 36.69 2.86
CA SER A 90 10.06 37.93 2.17
C SER A 90 11.59 38.08 2.04
N LEU A 91 12.05 38.74 0.97
CA LEU A 91 13.47 38.93 0.69
C LEU A 91 13.85 40.42 0.75
N THR A 92 14.70 40.75 1.72
CA THR A 92 15.28 42.10 1.86
C THR A 92 16.61 42.18 1.13
N ILE A 93 16.82 43.26 0.39
CA ILE A 93 18.06 43.56 -0.33
C ILE A 93 18.58 44.92 0.17
N THR A 94 19.76 44.93 0.78
CA THR A 94 20.41 46.15 1.29
C THR A 94 21.41 46.75 0.29
N ASP A 95 21.80 48.01 0.51
CA ASP A 95 22.61 48.86 -0.38
C ASP A 95 22.29 48.65 -1.87
N THR A 96 21.02 48.75 -2.27
CA THR A 96 20.60 48.36 -3.62
C THR A 96 21.38 49.11 -4.69
N ARG A 97 21.68 48.45 -5.81
CA ARG A 97 22.48 49.02 -6.90
C ARG A 97 21.73 48.93 -8.21
N THR A 98 21.95 49.89 -9.10
CA THR A 98 21.58 49.89 -10.53
C THR A 98 21.89 48.57 -11.25
N THR A 99 22.87 47.82 -10.75
CA THR A 99 23.21 46.51 -11.31
C THR A 99 22.20 45.43 -10.93
N ASP A 100 21.59 45.53 -9.76
CA ASP A 100 20.74 44.53 -9.10
C ASP A 100 19.32 44.46 -9.65
N SER A 101 18.89 45.48 -10.39
CA SER A 101 17.60 45.54 -11.07
C SER A 101 17.29 44.32 -11.97
N GLY A 102 16.01 44.12 -12.29
CA GLY A 102 15.45 43.06 -13.13
C GLY A 102 14.63 42.05 -12.34
N LEU A 103 14.28 40.95 -13.00
CA LEU A 103 13.28 40.00 -12.49
C LEU A 103 13.77 39.14 -11.31
N TYR A 104 12.94 39.05 -10.27
CA TYR A 104 13.05 38.16 -9.11
C TYR A 104 11.82 37.23 -9.09
N GLU A 105 12.02 35.92 -9.25
CA GLU A 105 10.94 34.92 -9.19
C GLU A 105 10.93 34.27 -7.80
N VAL A 106 9.75 34.23 -7.17
CA VAL A 106 9.44 33.35 -6.04
C VAL A 106 8.91 32.04 -6.59
N MET A 107 9.48 30.92 -6.16
CA MET A 107 8.96 29.58 -6.49
C MET A 107 8.71 28.75 -5.24
N ASN A 108 7.57 28.04 -5.21
CA ASN A 108 7.37 26.89 -4.32
C ASN A 108 7.51 25.58 -5.11
N THR A 109 8.21 24.60 -4.53
CA THR A 109 9.01 23.52 -5.14
C THR A 109 9.44 23.64 -6.61
N ASN A 110 8.49 23.65 -7.56
CA ASN A 110 8.66 23.73 -9.01
C ASN A 110 7.74 24.77 -9.70
N ASN A 111 6.73 25.29 -9.02
CA ASN A 111 5.78 26.29 -9.51
C ASN A 111 6.32 27.71 -9.21
N ILE A 112 5.97 28.70 -10.03
CA ILE A 112 6.23 30.12 -9.74
C ILE A 112 5.01 30.64 -8.98
N LEU A 113 5.22 31.40 -7.90
CA LEU A 113 4.14 32.02 -7.12
C LEU A 113 4.02 33.52 -7.44
N TYR A 114 5.15 34.24 -7.36
CA TYR A 114 5.20 35.68 -7.59
C TYR A 114 6.39 36.02 -8.47
N THR A 115 6.24 37.09 -9.24
CA THR A 115 7.29 37.64 -10.08
C THR A 115 7.44 39.12 -9.75
N PHE A 116 8.59 39.53 -9.23
CA PHE A 116 8.89 40.92 -8.93
C PHE A 116 9.81 41.49 -10.00
N ASN A 117 9.56 42.72 -10.45
CA ASN A 117 10.46 43.46 -11.33
C ASN A 117 11.06 44.65 -10.59
N LEU A 118 12.29 44.49 -10.10
CA LEU A 118 12.97 45.54 -9.35
C LEU A 118 13.68 46.52 -10.31
N THR A 119 13.40 47.80 -10.23
CA THR A 119 14.15 48.88 -10.89
C THR A 119 14.91 49.66 -9.84
N VAL A 120 16.20 49.96 -10.08
CA VAL A 120 17.03 50.73 -9.16
C VAL A 120 17.61 51.93 -9.91
N TYR A 121 17.27 53.13 -9.46
CA TYR A 121 17.66 54.38 -10.09
C TYR A 121 18.94 54.94 -9.47
N ALA A 122 19.89 55.42 -10.27
CA ALA A 122 21.07 56.09 -9.74
C ALA A 122 20.68 57.45 -9.14
N ARG A 123 21.17 57.76 -7.94
CA ARG A 123 21.12 59.14 -7.41
C ARG A 123 22.00 60.03 -8.29
N LEU A 124 21.39 61.00 -8.98
CA LEU A 124 22.12 62.01 -9.73
C LEU A 124 22.66 63.07 -8.74
N SER A 125 23.92 63.46 -8.91
CA SER A 125 24.51 64.55 -8.14
C SER A 125 23.84 65.88 -8.51
N VAL A 126 23.26 66.57 -7.53
CA VAL A 126 22.70 67.92 -7.70
C VAL A 126 23.79 68.83 -8.29
N PRO A 127 23.52 69.59 -9.37
CA PRO A 127 24.49 70.53 -9.91
C PRO A 127 24.65 71.71 -8.94
N VAL A 128 25.82 71.81 -8.31
CA VAL A 128 26.19 73.01 -7.55
C VAL A 128 26.45 74.13 -8.55
N ILE A 129 25.48 75.04 -8.67
CA ILE A 129 25.61 76.27 -9.47
C ILE A 129 26.30 77.31 -8.58
N SER A 130 27.63 77.31 -8.53
CA SER A 130 28.33 78.47 -7.96
C SER A 130 28.14 79.67 -8.89
N ARG A 131 27.75 80.81 -8.33
CA ARG A 131 27.39 82.03 -9.06
C ARG A 131 28.37 83.15 -8.67
N ASP A 132 29.65 82.87 -8.86
CA ASP A 132 30.73 83.79 -8.54
C ASP A 132 30.82 84.87 -9.63
N CYS A 133 30.45 86.10 -9.27
CA CYS A 133 30.47 87.26 -10.16
C CYS A 133 31.17 88.44 -9.48
N SER A 134 32.22 88.98 -10.11
CA SER A 134 32.54 90.42 -10.08
C SER A 134 33.70 90.78 -11.02
N SER A 135 33.54 91.93 -11.67
CA SER A 135 34.50 93.04 -11.91
C SER A 135 36.01 92.73 -12.04
N SER A 136 36.76 93.02 -13.13
CA SER A 136 36.85 94.13 -14.11
C SER A 136 37.98 95.16 -13.83
N SER A 137 38.86 95.39 -14.82
CA SER A 137 39.81 96.53 -15.01
C SER A 137 40.88 96.20 -16.08
N SER A 138 41.54 97.14 -16.78
CA SER A 138 41.19 98.53 -17.11
C SER A 138 41.83 99.02 -18.44
N SER A 139 43.10 99.46 -18.46
CA SER A 139 43.78 100.12 -19.61
C SER A 139 45.28 99.73 -19.73
N SER A 140 46.18 100.24 -20.60
CA SER A 140 46.21 101.27 -21.69
C SER A 140 47.26 100.83 -22.76
N SER A 141 47.81 101.56 -23.75
CA SER A 141 47.70 102.95 -24.27
C SER A 141 47.91 102.97 -25.82
N LYS A 142 48.58 103.98 -26.44
CA LYS A 142 48.67 104.15 -27.92
C LYS A 142 50.03 104.73 -28.44
N LYS A 143 50.56 104.14 -29.53
CA LYS A 143 51.48 104.75 -30.57
C LYS A 143 52.91 105.16 -30.06
N LYS A 144 53.96 105.55 -30.84
CA LYS A 144 54.20 105.73 -32.31
C LYS A 144 55.68 105.36 -32.73
N LYS A 145 56.11 105.75 -33.95
CA LYS A 145 57.30 105.32 -34.77
C LYS A 145 58.74 105.59 -34.23
N LYS A 146 59.73 104.70 -34.52
CA LYS A 146 60.98 104.98 -35.32
C LYS A 146 61.84 103.72 -35.66
N LYS A 147 63.00 103.93 -36.34
CA LYS A 147 64.10 103.00 -36.78
C LYS A 147 63.72 101.75 -37.65
N LYS A 148 63.62 101.97 -38.97
CA LYS A 148 63.16 101.03 -40.04
C LYS A 148 64.21 100.04 -40.62
N LYS A 149 65.48 99.94 -40.16
CA LYS A 149 66.51 99.02 -40.77
C LYS A 149 66.76 97.67 -40.04
N LYS A 150 66.89 97.59 -38.69
CA LYS A 150 67.09 96.30 -37.96
C LYS A 150 65.89 95.30 -38.03
N LYS A 151 64.74 95.69 -38.59
CA LYS A 151 63.51 94.86 -38.70
C LYS A 151 63.61 93.71 -39.73
N LYS A 152 64.32 93.85 -40.88
CA LYS A 152 64.41 92.80 -41.93
C LYS A 152 65.16 91.54 -41.43
N LYS A 153 66.37 91.67 -40.82
CA LYS A 153 67.12 90.54 -40.21
C LYS A 153 66.34 89.88 -39.05
N LYS A 154 65.73 90.63 -38.11
CA LYS A 154 64.87 90.06 -37.03
C LYS A 154 63.64 89.30 -37.60
N LYS A 155 62.99 89.79 -38.68
CA LYS A 155 61.86 89.11 -39.37
C LYS A 155 62.31 87.82 -40.08
N LYS A 156 63.47 87.79 -40.77
CA LYS A 156 64.10 86.56 -41.35
C LYS A 156 64.44 85.53 -40.24
N LYS A 157 65.08 85.94 -39.12
CA LYS A 157 65.39 85.06 -37.96
C LYS A 157 64.10 84.49 -37.32
N LYS A 158 63.03 85.31 -37.14
CA LYS A 158 61.69 84.83 -36.72
C LYS A 158 61.08 83.82 -37.73
N LYS A 159 61.16 84.06 -39.06
CA LYS A 159 60.66 83.12 -40.11
C LYS A 159 61.41 81.78 -40.06
N LYS A 160 62.75 81.76 -39.93
CA LYS A 160 63.58 80.53 -39.75
C LYS A 160 63.21 79.80 -38.44
N LYS A 161 63.06 80.50 -37.30
CA LYS A 161 62.62 79.91 -36.00
C LYS A 161 61.18 79.34 -36.09
N LYS A 162 60.26 80.00 -36.82
CA LYS A 162 58.88 79.51 -37.09
C LYS A 162 58.87 78.27 -38.00
N LYS A 163 59.70 78.20 -39.06
CA LYS A 163 59.92 76.97 -39.88
C LYS A 163 60.51 75.82 -39.03
N LYS A 164 61.55 76.05 -38.20
CA LYS A 164 62.12 75.02 -37.28
C LYS A 164 61.08 74.53 -36.25
N LYS A 165 60.27 75.41 -35.63
CA LYS A 165 59.11 75.03 -34.79
C LYS A 165 58.07 74.20 -35.58
N LYS A 166 57.68 74.58 -36.81
CA LYS A 166 56.72 73.82 -37.66
C LYS A 166 57.26 72.41 -38.01
N LYS A 167 58.56 72.27 -38.35
CA LYS A 167 59.23 70.96 -38.59
C LYS A 167 59.27 70.10 -37.30
N LYS A 168 59.65 70.65 -36.13
CA LYS A 168 59.55 69.94 -34.82
C LYS A 168 58.09 69.54 -34.49
N LYS A 169 57.08 70.38 -34.74
CA LYS A 169 55.65 70.07 -34.53
C LYS A 169 55.18 68.93 -35.46
N LYS A 170 55.57 68.92 -36.75
CA LYS A 170 55.33 67.78 -37.70
C LYS A 170 56.00 66.48 -37.20
N LYS A 171 57.28 66.51 -36.76
CA LYS A 171 57.99 65.32 -36.22
C LYS A 171 57.32 64.79 -34.93
N LYS A 172 56.92 65.65 -33.97
CA LYS A 172 56.10 65.28 -32.79
C LYS A 172 54.74 64.68 -33.21
N LYS A 173 54.02 65.24 -34.20
CA LYS A 173 52.72 64.71 -34.70
C LYS A 173 52.90 63.32 -35.34
N LYS A 174 53.95 63.07 -36.15
CA LYS A 174 54.31 61.73 -36.68
C LYS A 174 54.64 60.73 -35.55
N LYS A 175 55.46 61.09 -34.53
CA LYS A 175 55.75 60.24 -33.35
C LYS A 175 54.48 59.92 -32.53
N LYS A 176 53.57 60.89 -32.29
CA LYS A 176 52.25 60.66 -31.66
C LYS A 176 51.38 59.70 -32.50
N LYS A 177 51.32 59.84 -33.84
CA LYS A 177 50.54 58.94 -34.74
C LYS A 177 51.11 57.50 -34.71
N LYS A 178 52.45 57.31 -34.73
CA LYS A 178 53.09 55.97 -34.55
C LYS A 178 52.78 55.37 -33.15
N LYS A 179 52.90 56.13 -32.04
CA LYS A 179 52.50 55.66 -30.68
C LYS A 179 50.99 55.29 -30.62
N LYS A 180 50.08 56.06 -31.24
CA LYS A 180 48.63 55.76 -31.31
C LYS A 180 48.36 54.47 -32.11
N LYS A 181 49.01 54.24 -33.26
CA LYS A 181 48.96 52.95 -34.01
C LYS A 181 49.47 51.76 -33.15
N LYS A 182 50.63 51.88 -32.46
CA LYS A 182 51.17 50.82 -31.56
C LYS A 182 50.20 50.51 -30.39
N LYS A 183 49.61 51.52 -29.72
CA LYS A 183 48.55 51.33 -28.70
C LYS A 183 47.30 50.63 -29.29
N LYS A 184 46.81 51.01 -30.49
CA LYS A 184 45.64 50.37 -31.16
C LYS A 184 45.94 48.89 -31.48
N LYS A 185 47.14 48.53 -31.98
CA LYS A 185 47.58 47.14 -32.24
C LYS A 185 47.67 46.31 -30.93
N LYS A 186 48.23 46.87 -29.83
CA LYS A 186 48.24 46.23 -28.48
C LYS A 186 46.81 46.02 -27.93
N LYS A 187 45.89 47.00 -28.04
CA LYS A 187 44.45 46.82 -27.67
C LYS A 187 43.79 45.71 -28.51
N LYS A 188 44.01 45.63 -29.84
CA LYS A 188 43.44 44.57 -30.72
C LYS A 188 43.97 43.16 -30.31
N LYS A 189 45.27 43.00 -30.00
CA LYS A 189 45.85 41.75 -29.45
C LYS A 189 45.23 41.38 -28.07
N LYS A 190 45.11 42.31 -27.10
CA LYS A 190 44.42 42.06 -25.81
C LYS A 190 42.93 41.66 -26.02
N LYS A 191 42.19 42.30 -26.93
CA LYS A 191 40.77 41.94 -27.24
C LYS A 191 40.65 40.52 -27.85
N LYS A 192 41.55 40.11 -28.78
CA LYS A 192 41.63 38.71 -29.27
C LYS A 192 41.97 37.71 -28.13
N LYS A 193 42.95 38.00 -27.24
CA LYS A 193 43.30 37.12 -26.10
C LYS A 193 42.12 36.97 -25.10
N LYS A 194 41.39 38.06 -24.77
CA LYS A 194 40.13 37.99 -23.97
C LYS A 194 39.03 37.17 -24.69
N LYS A 195 38.81 37.31 -26.01
CA LYS A 195 37.85 36.47 -26.77
C LYS A 195 38.25 34.97 -26.74
N LYS A 196 39.52 34.60 -26.93
CA LYS A 196 39.99 33.19 -26.77
C LYS A 196 39.78 32.65 -25.33
N LYS A 197 40.12 33.42 -24.27
CA LYS A 197 39.83 33.01 -22.87
C LYS A 197 38.31 32.84 -22.60
N LYS A 198 37.43 33.75 -23.09
CA LYS A 198 35.96 33.58 -22.98
C LYS A 198 35.45 32.33 -23.75
N LYS A 199 35.94 32.03 -24.97
CA LYS A 199 35.59 30.78 -25.69
C LYS A 199 36.06 29.52 -24.91
N LYS A 200 37.30 29.48 -24.36
CA LYS A 200 37.75 28.34 -23.50
C LYS A 200 36.90 28.21 -22.21
N LYS A 201 36.56 29.29 -21.48
CA LYS A 201 35.64 29.24 -20.32
C LYS A 201 34.24 28.72 -20.73
N LYS A 202 33.64 29.16 -21.85
CA LYS A 202 32.35 28.62 -22.37
C LYS A 202 32.45 27.12 -22.72
N LYS A 203 33.51 26.64 -23.40
CA LYS A 203 33.71 25.18 -23.65
C LYS A 203 33.85 24.37 -22.35
N LYS A 204 34.62 24.83 -21.34
CA LYS A 204 34.70 24.18 -20.00
C LYS A 204 33.33 24.15 -19.28
N LYS A 205 32.54 25.25 -19.27
CA LYS A 205 31.16 25.25 -18.71
C LYS A 205 30.23 24.27 -19.46
N LYS A 206 30.26 24.19 -20.80
CA LYS A 206 29.48 23.18 -21.58
C LYS A 206 29.91 21.73 -21.23
N LYS A 207 31.21 21.40 -21.14
CA LYS A 207 31.68 20.06 -20.69
C LYS A 207 31.22 19.73 -19.24
N LYS A 208 31.30 20.67 -18.28
CA LYS A 208 30.78 20.47 -16.91
C LYS A 208 29.24 20.25 -16.91
N LYS A 209 28.43 21.03 -17.66
CA LYS A 209 26.98 20.78 -17.81
C LYS A 209 26.68 19.40 -18.44
N LYS A 210 27.39 18.96 -19.49
CA LYS A 210 27.24 17.59 -20.06
C LYS A 210 27.59 16.49 -19.02
N LYS A 211 28.69 16.61 -18.26
CA LYS A 211 29.02 15.65 -17.16
C LYS A 211 27.94 15.63 -16.06
N LYS A 212 27.41 16.78 -15.60
CA LYS A 212 26.27 16.82 -14.64
C LYS A 212 25.00 16.16 -15.21
N LYS A 213 24.61 16.40 -16.48
CA LYS A 213 23.47 15.70 -17.13
C LYS A 213 23.71 14.18 -17.22
N LYS A 214 24.91 13.68 -17.60
CA LYS A 214 25.22 12.23 -17.58
C LYS A 214 25.14 11.64 -16.15
N LYS A 215 25.66 12.30 -15.10
CA LYS A 215 25.51 11.84 -13.70
C LYS A 215 24.02 11.81 -13.25
N LYS A 216 23.20 12.83 -13.56
CA LYS A 216 21.74 12.80 -13.29
C LYS A 216 21.03 11.65 -14.02
N LYS A 217 21.32 11.39 -15.32
CA LYS A 217 20.76 10.23 -16.06
C LYS A 217 21.19 8.87 -15.42
N LYS A 218 22.47 8.69 -15.03
CA LYS A 218 22.92 7.47 -14.31
C LYS A 218 22.20 7.31 -12.95
N LYS A 219 22.02 8.37 -12.13
CA LYS A 219 21.23 8.31 -10.88
C LYS A 219 19.75 7.96 -11.13
N LYS A 220 19.06 8.56 -12.14
CA LYS A 220 17.67 8.16 -12.51
C LYS A 220 17.60 6.68 -12.96
N LYS A 221 18.54 6.18 -13.80
CA LYS A 221 18.59 4.74 -14.17
C LYS A 221 18.81 3.82 -12.93
N LYS A 222 19.71 4.16 -12.00
CA LYS A 222 19.87 3.38 -10.73
C LYS A 222 18.59 3.41 -9.86
N LYS A 223 17.91 4.56 -9.69
CA LYS A 223 16.60 4.62 -8.99
C LYS A 223 15.52 3.76 -9.68
N LYS A 224 15.37 3.81 -11.02
CA LYS A 224 14.44 2.92 -11.77
C LYS A 224 14.79 1.42 -11.59
N LYS A 225 16.07 1.02 -11.65
CA LYS A 225 16.48 -0.39 -11.37
C LYS A 225 16.16 -0.81 -9.91
N LYS A 226 16.39 0.04 -8.89
CA LYS A 226 15.99 -0.24 -7.49
C LYS A 226 14.45 -0.37 -7.35
N LYS A 227 13.64 0.53 -7.94
CA LYS A 227 12.16 0.40 -7.95
C LYS A 227 11.70 -0.91 -8.65
N LYS A 228 12.27 -1.30 -9.81
CA LYS A 228 11.96 -2.59 -10.47
C LYS A 228 12.35 -3.80 -9.58
N LYS A 229 13.52 -3.81 -8.92
CA LYS A 229 13.90 -4.89 -7.96
C LYS A 229 12.93 -4.97 -6.76
N LYS A 230 12.53 -3.83 -6.15
CA LYS A 230 11.49 -3.81 -5.07
C LYS A 230 10.14 -4.35 -5.57
N LYS A 231 9.64 -3.96 -6.76
CA LYS A 231 8.39 -4.52 -7.34
C LYS A 231 8.51 -6.04 -7.60
N LYS A 232 9.63 -6.56 -8.15
CA LYS A 232 9.85 -8.01 -8.31
C LYS A 232 9.89 -8.75 -6.95
N LYS A 233 10.54 -8.22 -5.90
CA LYS A 233 10.51 -8.81 -4.53
C LYS A 233 9.08 -8.82 -3.94
N LYS A 234 8.29 -7.73 -4.06
CA LYS A 234 6.87 -7.72 -3.63
C LYS A 234 6.02 -8.76 -4.40
N LYS A 235 6.15 -8.89 -5.73
CA LYS A 235 5.45 -9.93 -6.52
C LYS A 235 5.87 -11.36 -6.09
N LYS A 236 7.16 -11.65 -5.86
CA LYS A 236 7.61 -12.97 -5.32
C LYS A 236 7.03 -13.25 -3.91
N LYS A 237 7.00 -12.28 -2.98
CA LYS A 237 6.35 -12.43 -1.65
C LYS A 237 4.83 -12.70 -1.79
N LYS A 238 4.08 -11.98 -2.64
CA LYS A 238 2.65 -12.25 -2.91
C LYS A 238 2.43 -13.66 -3.51
N LYS A 239 3.24 -14.12 -4.48
CA LYS A 239 3.17 -15.51 -5.02
C LYS A 239 3.46 -16.56 -3.92
N LYS A 240 4.48 -16.39 -3.06
CA LYS A 240 4.74 -17.29 -1.91
C LYS A 240 3.56 -17.32 -0.91
N LYS A 241 2.96 -16.18 -0.54
CA LYS A 241 1.75 -16.14 0.32
C LYS A 241 0.55 -16.87 -0.34
N LYS A 242 0.26 -16.65 -1.64
CA LYS A 242 -0.79 -17.40 -2.37
C LYS A 242 -0.52 -18.92 -2.41
N LYS A 243 0.72 -19.39 -2.68
CA LYS A 243 1.09 -20.82 -2.60
C LYS A 243 0.91 -21.40 -1.17
N LYS A 244 1.32 -20.70 -0.10
CA LYS A 244 1.06 -21.14 1.30
C LYS A 244 -0.45 -21.23 1.61
N LYS A 245 -1.28 -20.24 1.22
CA LYS A 245 -2.76 -20.30 1.38
C LYS A 245 -3.37 -21.49 0.60
N LYS A 246 -2.97 -21.75 -0.66
CA LYS A 246 -3.43 -22.95 -1.43
C LYS A 246 -3.02 -24.27 -0.75
N LYS A 247 -1.77 -24.41 -0.25
CA LYS A 247 -1.34 -25.61 0.53
C LYS A 247 -2.16 -25.79 1.83
N LYS A 248 -2.42 -24.73 2.62
CA LYS A 248 -3.30 -24.79 3.81
C LYS A 248 -4.75 -25.21 3.43
N LYS A 249 -5.36 -24.65 2.37
CA LYS A 249 -6.70 -25.09 1.89
C LYS A 249 -6.70 -26.56 1.45
N LYS A 250 -5.69 -27.05 0.69
CA LYS A 250 -5.57 -28.49 0.33
C LYS A 250 -5.43 -29.40 1.58
N LYS A 251 -4.60 -29.03 2.58
CA LYS A 251 -4.50 -29.79 3.87
C LYS A 251 -5.85 -29.81 4.64
N LYS A 252 -6.58 -28.68 4.75
CA LYS A 252 -7.94 -28.65 5.36
C LYS A 252 -8.94 -29.54 4.60
N LYS A 253 -8.99 -29.51 3.25
CA LYS A 253 -9.83 -30.41 2.44
C LYS A 253 -9.47 -31.91 2.66
N LYS A 254 -8.17 -32.28 2.67
CA LYS A 254 -7.74 -33.67 2.98
C LYS A 254 -8.15 -34.10 4.42
N LYS A 255 -7.98 -33.25 5.45
CA LYS A 255 -8.47 -33.54 6.82
C LYS A 255 -10.01 -33.71 6.88
N LYS A 256 -10.81 -32.86 6.22
CA LYS A 256 -12.29 -33.03 6.12
C LYS A 256 -12.67 -34.34 5.40
N LYS A 257 -12.02 -34.72 4.28
CA LYS A 257 -12.26 -36.02 3.60
C LYS A 257 -11.89 -37.22 4.51
N LYS A 258 -10.76 -37.20 5.24
CA LYS A 258 -10.41 -38.26 6.23
C LYS A 258 -11.44 -38.35 7.37
N LYS A 259 -11.90 -37.23 7.96
CA LYS A 259 -12.99 -37.23 8.98
C LYS A 259 -14.31 -37.79 8.42
N LYS A 260 -14.75 -37.42 7.21
CA LYS A 260 -15.95 -38.01 6.56
C LYS A 260 -15.79 -39.53 6.31
N LYS A 261 -14.64 -40.02 5.82
CA LYS A 261 -14.37 -41.48 5.67
C LYS A 261 -14.40 -42.21 7.04
N LYS A 262 -13.79 -41.68 8.11
CA LYS A 262 -13.87 -42.26 9.48
C LYS A 262 -15.33 -42.29 9.99
N LYS A 263 -16.13 -41.23 9.84
CA LYS A 263 -17.57 -41.23 10.21
C LYS A 263 -18.37 -42.28 9.40
N LYS A 264 -18.18 -42.41 8.07
CA LYS A 264 -18.83 -43.46 7.25
C LYS A 264 -18.41 -44.88 7.72
N LYS A 265 -17.12 -45.16 8.00
CA LYS A 265 -16.67 -46.46 8.56
C LYS A 265 -17.31 -46.75 9.93
N LYS A 266 -17.38 -45.78 10.87
CA LYS A 266 -18.07 -45.95 12.17
C LYS A 266 -19.59 -46.23 11.98
N LYS A 267 -20.30 -45.52 11.09
CA LYS A 267 -21.72 -45.81 10.77
C LYS A 267 -21.91 -47.23 10.17
N LYS A 268 -21.05 -47.67 9.22
CA LYS A 268 -21.09 -49.06 8.68
C LYS A 268 -20.83 -50.12 9.80
N LYS A 269 -19.84 -49.92 10.68
CA LYS A 269 -19.61 -50.83 11.85
C LYS A 269 -20.82 -50.88 12.80
N LYS A 270 -21.45 -49.73 13.15
CA LYS A 270 -22.69 -49.70 13.97
C LYS A 270 -23.85 -50.44 13.28
N LYS A 271 -24.09 -50.24 11.97
CA LYS A 271 -25.12 -51.00 11.20
C LYS A 271 -24.83 -52.52 11.19
N LYS A 272 -23.58 -52.97 10.96
CA LYS A 272 -23.20 -54.40 11.04
C LYS A 272 -23.42 -54.98 12.46
N LYS A 273 -23.04 -54.26 13.55
CA LYS A 273 -23.33 -54.70 14.94
C LYS A 273 -24.85 -54.79 15.21
N LYS A 274 -25.68 -53.82 14.79
CA LYS A 274 -27.16 -53.89 14.90
C LYS A 274 -27.74 -55.09 14.12
N LYS A 275 -27.31 -55.35 12.87
CA LYS A 275 -27.74 -56.55 12.10
C LYS A 275 -27.33 -57.87 12.80
N LYS A 276 -26.09 -58.00 13.32
CA LYS A 276 -25.67 -59.19 14.11
C LYS A 276 -26.53 -59.37 15.39
N LYS A 277 -26.81 -58.30 16.17
CA LYS A 277 -27.72 -58.37 17.34
C LYS A 277 -29.15 -58.80 16.94
N LYS A 278 -29.74 -58.25 15.86
CA LYS A 278 -31.06 -58.70 15.35
C LYS A 278 -31.05 -60.18 14.92
N LYS A 279 -30.02 -60.67 14.19
CA LYS A 279 -29.88 -62.11 13.84
C LYS A 279 -29.75 -63.00 15.11
N LYS A 280 -28.95 -62.62 16.12
CA LYS A 280 -28.87 -63.36 17.41
C LYS A 280 -30.23 -63.40 18.14
N LYS A 281 -30.97 -62.28 18.24
CA LYS A 281 -32.33 -62.26 18.83
C LYS A 281 -33.32 -63.16 18.05
N LYS A 282 -33.33 -63.14 16.70
CA LYS A 282 -34.16 -64.06 15.89
C LYS A 282 -33.77 -65.54 16.12
N LYS A 283 -32.48 -65.91 16.16
CA LYS A 283 -32.04 -67.29 16.50
C LYS A 283 -32.47 -67.70 17.93
N LYS A 284 -32.34 -66.84 18.94
CA LYS A 284 -32.85 -67.13 20.32
C LYS A 284 -34.38 -67.32 20.35
N LYS A 285 -35.18 -66.47 19.66
CA LYS A 285 -36.64 -66.66 19.54
C LYS A 285 -37.00 -67.99 18.83
N LYS A 286 -36.34 -68.37 17.72
CA LYS A 286 -36.54 -69.67 17.06
C LYS A 286 -36.18 -70.86 17.98
N LYS A 287 -35.06 -70.82 18.73
CA LYS A 287 -34.72 -71.86 19.72
C LYS A 287 -35.76 -71.96 20.85
N LYS A 288 -36.25 -70.84 21.42
CA LYS A 288 -37.35 -70.84 22.42
C LYS A 288 -38.66 -71.44 21.85
N LYS A 289 -39.08 -71.09 20.62
CA LYS A 289 -40.26 -71.70 19.95
C LYS A 289 -40.07 -73.22 19.73
N LYS A 290 -38.90 -73.70 19.25
CA LYS A 290 -38.61 -75.15 19.14
C LYS A 290 -38.65 -75.87 20.51
N LYS A 291 -38.07 -75.31 21.59
CA LYS A 291 -38.18 -75.88 22.95
C LYS A 291 -39.64 -75.94 23.44
N LYS A 292 -40.46 -74.88 23.26
CA LYS A 292 -41.91 -74.91 23.59
C LYS A 292 -42.68 -75.98 22.78
N LYS A 293 -42.45 -76.13 21.46
CA LYS A 293 -43.05 -77.21 20.65
C LYS A 293 -42.62 -78.62 21.13
N LYS A 294 -41.34 -78.86 21.46
CA LYS A 294 -40.88 -80.15 22.05
C LYS A 294 -41.55 -80.43 23.41
N LYS A 295 -41.66 -79.45 24.33
CA LYS A 295 -42.40 -79.61 25.61
C LYS A 295 -43.90 -79.92 25.39
N LYS A 296 -44.60 -79.24 24.46
CA LYS A 296 -46.01 -79.57 24.10
C LYS A 296 -46.13 -80.99 23.52
N LYS A 297 -45.25 -81.44 22.61
CA LYS A 297 -45.25 -82.85 22.10
C LYS A 297 -45.01 -83.87 23.23
N LYS A 298 -44.05 -83.64 24.16
CA LYS A 298 -43.84 -84.52 25.34
C LYS A 298 -45.08 -84.56 26.25
N LYS A 299 -45.74 -83.43 26.57
CA LYS A 299 -47.01 -83.41 27.33
C LYS A 299 -48.14 -84.18 26.61
N LYS A 300 -48.33 -84.01 25.28
CA LYS A 300 -49.31 -84.81 24.50
C LYS A 300 -49.00 -86.32 24.53
N LYS A 301 -47.73 -86.75 24.37
CA LYS A 301 -47.34 -88.19 24.51
C LYS A 301 -47.61 -88.73 25.93
N LYS A 302 -47.30 -87.98 27.01
CA LYS A 302 -47.64 -88.38 28.40
C LYS A 302 -49.17 -88.51 28.60
N LYS A 303 -50.00 -87.55 28.11
CA LYS A 303 -51.48 -87.65 28.16
C LYS A 303 -52.00 -88.89 27.38
N LYS A 304 -51.50 -89.18 26.17
CA LYS A 304 -51.86 -90.41 25.41
C LYS A 304 -51.47 -91.69 26.18
N LYS A 305 -50.27 -91.79 26.77
CA LYS A 305 -49.86 -92.94 27.63
C LYS A 305 -50.78 -93.10 28.86
N LYS A 306 -51.13 -92.01 29.58
CA LYS A 306 -52.11 -92.06 30.70
C LYS A 306 -53.51 -92.53 30.23
N LYS A 307 -54.04 -92.04 29.10
CA LYS A 307 -55.32 -92.53 28.52
C LYS A 307 -55.26 -94.03 28.15
N LYS A 308 -54.17 -94.52 27.51
CA LYS A 308 -53.99 -95.97 27.23
C LYS A 308 -53.93 -96.80 28.53
N LYS A 309 -53.20 -96.38 29.58
CA LYS A 309 -53.19 -97.07 30.90
C LYS A 309 -54.60 -97.10 31.54
N LYS A 310 -55.37 -95.99 31.53
CA LYS A 310 -56.78 -95.97 32.02
C LYS A 310 -57.68 -96.92 31.21
N LYS A 311 -57.60 -96.96 29.86
CA LYS A 311 -58.34 -97.95 29.03
C LYS A 311 -57.95 -99.40 29.36
N LYS A 312 -56.66 -99.74 29.52
CA LYS A 312 -56.22 -101.09 29.96
C LYS A 312 -56.78 -101.45 31.37
N LYS A 313 -56.73 -100.54 32.36
CA LYS A 313 -57.34 -100.76 33.69
C LYS A 313 -58.87 -100.98 33.59
N LYS A 314 -59.62 -100.19 32.80
CA LYS A 314 -61.07 -100.43 32.56
C LYS A 314 -61.34 -101.80 31.89
N LYS A 315 -60.57 -102.21 30.87
CA LYS A 315 -60.68 -103.58 30.27
C LYS A 315 -60.40 -104.68 31.29
N LYS A 316 -59.35 -104.58 32.13
CA LYS A 316 -59.08 -105.56 33.23
C LYS A 316 -60.24 -105.61 34.25
N LYS A 317 -60.79 -104.47 34.69
CA LYS A 317 -61.99 -104.44 35.58
C LYS A 317 -63.22 -105.09 34.92
N LYS A 318 -63.52 -104.83 33.63
CA LYS A 318 -64.61 -105.52 32.88
C LYS A 318 -64.37 -107.04 32.79
N LYS A 319 -63.15 -107.52 32.49
CA LYS A 319 -62.83 -108.97 32.50
C LYS A 319 -63.01 -109.59 33.90
N LYS A 320 -62.56 -108.94 35.00
CA LYS A 320 -62.80 -109.41 36.39
C LYS A 320 -64.31 -109.46 36.71
N LYS A 321 -65.12 -108.44 36.35
CA LYS A 321 -66.60 -108.49 36.52
C LYS A 321 -67.25 -109.64 35.71
N LYS A 322 -66.86 -109.88 34.44
CA LYS A 322 -67.34 -111.04 33.66
C LYS A 322 -66.95 -112.39 34.33
N LYS A 323 -65.71 -112.57 34.81
CA LYS A 323 -65.32 -113.78 35.57
C LYS A 323 -66.13 -113.96 36.87
N LYS A 324 -66.38 -112.90 37.66
CA LYS A 324 -67.27 -112.97 38.85
C LYS A 324 -68.72 -113.33 38.47
N LYS A 325 -69.31 -112.76 37.40
CA LYS A 325 -70.65 -113.17 36.91
C LYS A 325 -70.67 -114.65 36.45
N LYS A 326 -69.66 -115.16 35.72
CA LYS A 326 -69.56 -116.59 35.37
C LYS A 326 -69.45 -117.49 36.62
N LYS A 327 -68.64 -117.14 37.64
CA LYS A 327 -68.58 -117.88 38.92
C LYS A 327 -69.93 -117.87 39.67
N LYS A 328 -70.64 -116.73 39.75
CA LYS A 328 -72.02 -116.67 40.33
C LYS A 328 -73.02 -117.54 39.54
N LYS A 329 -73.02 -117.53 38.19
CA LYS A 329 -73.86 -118.44 37.37
C LYS A 329 -73.52 -119.92 37.61
N LYS A 330 -72.23 -120.32 37.69
CA LYS A 330 -71.84 -121.71 38.06
C LYS A 330 -72.31 -122.08 39.48
N LYS A 331 -72.16 -121.21 40.50
CA LYS A 331 -72.72 -121.45 41.85
C LYS A 331 -74.26 -121.59 41.84
N LYS A 332 -75.01 -120.75 41.12
CA LYS A 332 -76.47 -120.91 40.95
C LYS A 332 -76.84 -122.23 40.24
N LYS A 333 -76.14 -122.65 39.17
CA LYS A 333 -76.35 -123.99 38.54
C LYS A 333 -76.05 -125.14 39.53
N LYS A 334 -74.96 -125.09 40.32
CA LYS A 334 -74.69 -126.10 41.38
C LYS A 334 -75.79 -126.12 42.46
N LYS A 335 -76.29 -124.97 42.95
CA LYS A 335 -77.44 -124.92 43.88
C LYS A 335 -78.73 -125.48 43.25
N LYS A 336 -79.06 -125.18 41.98
CA LYS A 336 -80.21 -125.80 41.27
C LYS A 336 -80.03 -127.33 41.12
N LYS A 337 -78.84 -127.85 40.77
CA LYS A 337 -78.57 -129.30 40.75
C LYS A 337 -78.72 -129.94 42.15
N LYS A 338 -78.21 -129.32 43.23
CA LYS A 338 -78.45 -129.80 44.62
C LYS A 338 -79.95 -129.79 45.00
N LYS A 339 -80.72 -128.73 44.67
CA LYS A 339 -82.19 -128.72 44.88
C LYS A 339 -82.90 -129.81 44.06
N LYS A 340 -82.55 -130.06 42.78
CA LYS A 340 -83.10 -131.19 41.99
C LYS A 340 -82.73 -132.55 42.61
N LYS A 341 -81.49 -132.78 43.08
CA LYS A 341 -81.13 -134.02 43.82
C LYS A 341 -81.93 -134.16 45.14
N LYS A 342 -82.12 -133.10 45.94
CA LYS A 342 -82.99 -133.15 47.14
C LYS A 342 -84.47 -133.42 46.78
N LYS A 343 -85.04 -132.82 45.72
CA LYS A 343 -86.40 -133.18 45.23
C LYS A 343 -86.49 -134.63 44.75
N LYS A 344 -85.49 -135.17 44.02
CA LYS A 344 -85.45 -136.61 43.66
C LYS A 344 -85.34 -137.52 44.91
N LYS A 345 -84.52 -137.18 45.92
CA LYS A 345 -84.49 -137.93 47.20
C LYS A 345 -85.84 -137.85 47.96
N LYS A 346 -86.51 -136.69 48.02
CA LYS A 346 -87.88 -136.59 48.60
C LYS A 346 -88.92 -137.40 47.78
N LYS A 347 -88.89 -137.40 46.44
CA LYS A 347 -89.75 -138.30 45.63
C LYS A 347 -89.43 -139.79 45.87
N LYS A 348 -88.16 -140.21 45.98
CA LYS A 348 -87.81 -141.60 46.38
C LYS A 348 -88.29 -141.94 47.80
N LYS A 349 -88.18 -141.04 48.79
CA LYS A 349 -88.77 -141.25 50.14
C LYS A 349 -90.31 -141.33 50.10
N LYS A 350 -91.03 -140.49 49.33
CA LYS A 350 -92.48 -140.62 49.14
C LYS A 350 -92.86 -141.93 48.42
N LYS A 351 -92.12 -142.39 47.39
CA LYS A 351 -92.33 -143.72 46.78
C LYS A 351 -92.06 -144.87 47.77
N LYS A 352 -91.01 -144.80 48.62
CA LYS A 352 -90.81 -145.79 49.70
C LYS A 352 -91.94 -145.77 50.75
N LYS A 353 -92.44 -144.61 51.18
CA LYS A 353 -93.62 -144.54 52.07
C LYS A 353 -94.90 -145.09 51.40
N LYS A 354 -95.17 -144.80 50.12
CA LYS A 354 -96.30 -145.43 49.38
C LYS A 354 -96.11 -146.94 49.20
N LYS A 355 -94.88 -147.47 49.00
CA LYS A 355 -94.63 -148.92 48.98
C LYS A 355 -94.76 -149.58 50.36
N LYS A 356 -94.46 -148.91 51.48
CA LYS A 356 -94.81 -149.44 52.82
C LYS A 356 -96.34 -149.45 53.06
N LYS A 357 -97.07 -148.39 52.66
CA LYS A 357 -98.55 -148.39 52.65
C LYS A 357 -99.22 -149.33 51.62
N LYS A 358 -98.45 -150.15 50.88
CA LYS A 358 -98.91 -151.25 50.00
C LYS A 358 -98.10 -152.54 50.31
N LYS A 359 -97.88 -152.76 51.61
CA LYS A 359 -97.31 -153.97 52.26
C LYS A 359 -97.85 -154.10 53.70
N ASN A 360 -99.01 -153.50 53.96
CA ASN A 360 -99.71 -153.37 55.24
C ASN A 360 -101.20 -153.20 54.87
N SER A 361 -101.76 -154.18 54.15
CA SER A 361 -102.58 -154.11 52.91
C SER A 361 -101.74 -154.32 51.65
#